data_AF-A0A7V9I1D7-F1
#
_entry.id   AF-A0A7V9I1D7-F1
#
_cell.length_a   1.000
_cell.length_b   1.000
_cell.length_c   1.000
_cell.angle_alpha   90.00
_cell.angle_beta   90.00
_cell.angle_gamma   90.00
#
_symmetry.space_group_name_H-M   'P 1'
#
loop_
_entity.id
_entity.type
_entity.pdbx_description
1 polymer ?
#
loop_
_entity_poly.entity_id
_entity_poly.type
_entity_poly.pdbx_seq_one_letter_code
_entity_poly.pdbx_strand_id
1 'polypeptide(L)'
;MRLTRHVTQHGPARTTRTTAFGLAFGIVALAAASGCSSTVRTGQSPAYLVLQRLEGASGAESSGTFQSVLRSDVRSKGSVFEDNGRVTLSIALRDVTNPSGPTTNNLITLNRYRVEYRRTDGRNTPGVDVPYAFEGALGMTVGEQNVQAVFSLVRIQAKLEAPLVTLVGNNGGALVISTIADVTFFGKDQTGREVTVTGSMSVNFADWADPE
;
A
#
# COMPACT_ATOMS: atom_id res chain seq x y z
N MET A 1 -10.44 36.37 -109.96
CA MET A 1 -10.40 37.83 -109.64
C MET A 1 -9.83 38.01 -108.23
N ARG A 2 -9.62 39.25 -107.76
CA ARG A 2 -9.21 39.64 -106.39
C ARG A 2 -10.03 38.94 -105.27
N LEU A 3 -9.62 38.80 -103.99
CA LEU A 3 -8.48 39.37 -103.24
C LEU A 3 -8.05 38.47 -102.02
N THR A 4 -6.86 38.78 -101.49
CA THR A 4 -6.23 38.50 -100.16
C THR A 4 -7.18 38.61 -98.92
N ARG A 5 -6.94 38.09 -97.69
CA ARG A 5 -5.78 38.11 -96.72
C ARG A 5 -5.94 36.99 -95.63
N HIS A 6 -4.87 36.35 -95.09
CA HIS A 6 -4.15 36.62 -93.79
C HIS A 6 -5.03 36.66 -92.52
N VAL A 7 -4.69 36.26 -91.27
CA VAL A 7 -3.51 35.75 -90.50
C VAL A 7 -4.03 35.60 -89.03
N THR A 8 -3.65 34.74 -88.05
CA THR A 8 -2.84 33.50 -87.77
C THR A 8 -3.43 32.91 -86.45
N GLN A 9 -2.84 32.24 -85.41
CA GLN A 9 -1.58 31.58 -84.95
C GLN A 9 -2.00 30.67 -83.72
N HIS A 10 -1.24 29.86 -82.96
CA HIS A 10 0.17 29.46 -82.82
C HIS A 10 0.27 28.12 -82.03
N GLY A 11 1.32 27.29 -82.25
CA GLY A 11 2.00 26.55 -81.16
C GLY A 11 1.59 25.08 -80.82
N PRO A 12 2.54 24.12 -80.75
CA PRO A 12 2.25 22.70 -80.41
C PRO A 12 3.22 22.02 -79.38
N ALA A 13 2.83 20.85 -78.84
CA ALA A 13 3.66 19.61 -78.59
C ALA A 13 2.84 18.56 -77.78
N ARG A 14 2.79 17.23 -78.03
CA ARG A 14 3.81 16.14 -78.09
C ARG A 14 4.44 15.82 -76.70
N THR A 15 4.59 14.56 -76.21
CA THR A 15 4.61 13.20 -76.85
C THR A 15 4.04 12.10 -75.90
N THR A 16 4.20 10.79 -76.22
CA THR A 16 3.43 9.62 -75.74
C THR A 16 4.19 8.57 -74.88
N ARG A 17 3.45 7.56 -74.34
CA ARG A 17 3.89 6.20 -73.86
C ARG A 17 4.59 6.12 -72.46
N THR A 18 4.71 4.99 -71.73
CA THR A 18 4.55 3.52 -72.03
C THR A 18 4.29 2.62 -70.77
N THR A 19 3.44 1.58 -70.91
CA THR A 19 3.48 0.16 -70.38
C THR A 19 3.95 -0.30 -68.96
N ALA A 20 3.04 -1.02 -68.28
CA ALA A 20 3.09 -2.48 -67.91
C ALA A 20 3.66 -3.06 -66.58
N PHE A 21 3.25 -4.32 -66.35
CA PHE A 21 3.59 -5.35 -65.34
C PHE A 21 3.04 -5.26 -63.91
N GLY A 22 2.67 -6.42 -63.35
CA GLY A 22 2.10 -6.64 -62.01
C GLY A 22 2.71 -7.86 -61.32
N LEU A 23 2.56 -7.95 -59.99
CA LEU A 23 3.44 -8.75 -59.11
C LEU A 23 2.92 -10.16 -58.71
N ALA A 24 3.78 -10.89 -57.99
CA ALA A 24 3.65 -12.32 -57.67
C ALA A 24 2.88 -12.66 -56.38
N PHE A 25 2.69 -13.97 -56.16
CA PHE A 25 2.11 -14.57 -54.94
C PHE A 25 2.92 -14.24 -53.67
N GLY A 26 2.21 -14.09 -52.54
CA GLY A 26 2.76 -14.08 -51.18
C GLY A 26 2.15 -15.19 -50.32
N ILE A 27 2.95 -15.79 -49.43
CA ILE A 27 2.58 -17.00 -48.68
C ILE A 27 2.73 -16.79 -47.16
N VAL A 28 1.64 -17.13 -46.44
CA VAL A 28 1.52 -17.42 -44.99
C VAL A 28 2.12 -16.41 -43.99
N ALA A 29 1.24 -15.76 -43.23
CA ALA A 29 1.58 -15.14 -41.96
C ALA A 29 1.49 -16.17 -40.81
N LEU A 30 2.59 -16.37 -40.07
CA LEU A 30 2.56 -17.02 -38.76
C LEU A 30 2.44 -15.95 -37.67
N ALA A 31 1.22 -15.73 -37.18
CA ALA A 31 0.97 -14.87 -36.03
C ALA A 31 1.44 -15.57 -34.75
N ALA A 32 2.71 -15.37 -34.37
CA ALA A 32 3.26 -15.81 -33.09
C ALA A 32 2.67 -14.96 -31.95
N ALA A 33 1.40 -15.20 -31.62
CA ALA A 33 0.70 -14.57 -30.50
C ALA A 33 1.29 -15.10 -29.18
N SER A 34 2.34 -14.43 -28.69
CA SER A 34 2.85 -14.63 -27.33
C SER A 34 1.72 -14.37 -26.34
N GLY A 35 1.42 -15.38 -25.52
CA GLY A 35 0.28 -15.40 -24.61
C GLY A 35 0.44 -14.48 -23.40
N CYS A 36 0.55 -13.17 -23.61
CA CYS A 36 0.42 -12.15 -22.57
C CYS A 36 -1.01 -12.17 -22.02
N SER A 37 -1.25 -13.06 -21.05
CA SER A 37 -2.54 -13.27 -20.41
C SER A 37 -3.18 -11.96 -19.97
N SER A 38 -4.49 -11.82 -20.23
CA SER A 38 -5.28 -10.65 -19.88
C SER A 38 -5.32 -10.36 -18.37
N THR A 39 -4.94 -11.31 -17.52
CA THR A 39 -4.67 -11.13 -16.08
C THR A 39 -3.70 -9.98 -15.79
N VAL A 40 -2.79 -9.66 -16.74
CA VAL A 40 -1.87 -8.51 -16.59
C VAL A 40 -2.60 -7.15 -16.70
N ARG A 41 -3.71 -7.08 -17.43
CA ARG A 41 -4.46 -5.84 -17.73
C ARG A 41 -5.43 -5.42 -16.64
N THR A 42 -5.84 -6.32 -15.76
CA THR A 42 -6.49 -5.96 -14.49
C THR A 42 -5.43 -5.50 -13.51
N GLY A 43 -5.41 -4.21 -13.17
CA GLY A 43 -4.36 -3.53 -12.39
C GLY A 43 -4.26 -3.87 -10.90
N GLN A 44 -4.39 -5.15 -10.55
CA GLN A 44 -4.28 -5.68 -9.19
C GLN A 44 -3.05 -6.59 -9.10
N SER A 45 -2.35 -6.61 -7.95
CA SER A 45 -1.21 -7.51 -7.77
C SER A 45 -1.65 -8.98 -7.90
N PRO A 46 -0.88 -9.86 -8.59
CA PRO A 46 -1.12 -11.30 -8.59
C PRO A 46 -0.90 -11.96 -7.22
N ALA A 47 -0.33 -11.23 -6.26
CA ALA A 47 -0.21 -11.64 -4.87
C ALA A 47 -0.97 -10.68 -3.93
N TYR A 48 -1.06 -11.04 -2.66
CA TYR A 48 -1.57 -10.19 -1.59
C TYR A 48 -0.87 -10.50 -0.27
N LEU A 49 -0.89 -9.54 0.65
CA LEU A 49 -0.37 -9.73 2.01
C LEU A 49 -1.43 -10.41 2.89
N VAL A 50 -0.99 -11.37 3.69
CA VAL A 50 -1.75 -11.97 4.78
C VAL A 50 -1.14 -11.46 6.08
N LEU A 51 -1.93 -10.73 6.85
CA LEU A 51 -1.56 -10.38 8.23
C LEU A 51 -1.91 -11.57 9.13
N GLN A 52 -0.88 -12.22 9.66
CA GLN A 52 -1.02 -13.43 10.48
C GLN A 52 -1.24 -13.09 11.96
N ARG A 53 -0.58 -12.03 12.43
CA ARG A 53 -0.62 -11.58 13.83
C ARG A 53 -0.28 -10.10 13.93
N LEU A 54 -0.97 -9.40 14.83
CA LEU A 54 -0.69 -8.03 15.25
C LEU A 54 -0.68 -7.99 16.78
N GLU A 55 0.32 -7.34 17.35
CA GLU A 55 0.58 -7.25 18.79
C GLU A 55 1.11 -5.87 19.17
N GLY A 56 1.06 -5.52 20.45
CA GLY A 56 1.73 -4.36 21.02
C GLY A 56 2.47 -4.71 22.31
N ALA A 57 3.56 -4.01 22.58
CA ALA A 57 4.33 -4.07 23.82
C ALA A 57 4.43 -2.67 24.43
N SER A 58 4.14 -2.55 25.73
CA SER A 58 4.24 -1.27 26.45
C SER A 58 5.69 -0.85 26.58
N GLY A 59 6.01 0.40 26.22
CA GLY A 59 7.35 0.97 26.39
C GLY A 59 7.74 1.22 27.86
N ALA A 60 6.75 1.19 28.77
CA ALA A 60 6.96 1.25 30.21
C ALA A 60 7.35 -0.11 30.82
N GLU A 61 7.04 -1.23 30.15
CA GLU A 61 7.38 -2.56 30.66
C GLU A 61 8.80 -2.97 30.25
N SER A 62 9.69 -3.13 31.23
CA SER A 62 11.04 -3.71 31.04
C SER A 62 11.06 -5.11 30.42
N SER A 63 9.91 -5.77 30.31
CA SER A 63 9.73 -7.08 29.69
C SER A 63 9.79 -7.04 28.16
N GLY A 64 9.40 -5.91 27.54
CA GLY A 64 9.18 -5.81 26.09
C GLY A 64 8.15 -6.81 25.54
N THR A 65 7.27 -7.36 26.38
CA THR A 65 6.39 -8.48 26.01
C THR A 65 5.27 -8.02 25.08
N PHE A 66 5.27 -8.56 23.86
CA PHE A 66 4.22 -8.35 22.89
C PHE A 66 2.95 -9.14 23.24
N GLN A 67 1.81 -8.44 23.28
CA GLN A 67 0.50 -8.95 23.67
C GLN A 67 -0.56 -8.60 22.60
N SER A 68 -1.66 -9.37 22.54
CA SER A 68 -2.78 -9.12 21.61
C SER A 68 -3.71 -7.97 22.04
N VAL A 69 -3.55 -7.49 23.29
CA VAL A 69 -4.20 -6.29 23.82
C VAL A 69 -3.12 -5.46 24.49
N LEU A 70 -2.88 -4.25 24.02
CA LEU A 70 -1.89 -3.36 24.61
C LEU A 70 -2.49 -2.63 25.82
N ARG A 71 -1.84 -2.75 26.98
CA ARG A 71 -2.01 -1.85 28.12
C ARG A 71 -1.02 -0.69 27.94
N SER A 72 -1.43 0.34 27.20
CA SER A 72 -0.62 1.53 26.99
C SER A 72 -0.64 2.35 28.27
N ASP A 73 0.51 2.50 28.91
CA ASP A 73 0.65 3.45 30.00
C ASP A 73 0.94 4.84 29.45
N VAL A 74 0.16 5.85 29.85
CA VAL A 74 0.41 7.23 29.42
C VAL A 74 1.66 7.80 30.08
N ARG A 75 2.01 7.33 31.29
CA ARG A 75 3.16 7.81 32.06
C ARG A 75 3.60 6.79 33.12
N SER A 76 4.86 6.37 33.09
CA SER A 76 5.42 5.42 34.07
C SER A 76 6.72 5.96 34.68
N LYS A 77 6.86 5.81 36.00
CA LYS A 77 7.93 6.34 36.88
C LYS A 77 8.29 7.79 36.53
N GLY A 78 7.24 8.60 36.34
CA GLY A 78 7.31 10.02 35.99
C GLY A 78 7.61 10.34 34.51
N SER A 79 7.99 9.35 33.71
CA SER A 79 8.45 9.45 32.31
C SER A 79 7.40 8.98 31.30
N VAL A 80 7.60 9.24 30.01
CA VAL A 80 6.69 8.85 28.91
C VAL A 80 7.47 8.06 27.86
N PHE A 81 6.94 6.89 27.48
CA PHE A 81 7.59 5.94 26.57
C PHE A 81 6.72 5.68 25.33
N GLU A 82 7.37 5.35 24.21
CA GLU A 82 6.70 4.89 22.98
C GLU A 82 6.34 3.41 23.11
N ASP A 83 5.12 3.03 22.75
CA ASP A 83 4.72 1.61 22.71
C ASP A 83 4.91 1.05 21.30
N ASN A 84 5.58 -0.09 21.22
CA ASN A 84 5.91 -0.73 19.96
C ASN A 84 4.80 -1.70 19.53
N GLY A 85 4.41 -1.64 18.27
CA GLY A 85 3.64 -2.67 17.59
C GLY A 85 4.55 -3.72 16.95
N ARG A 86 4.10 -4.97 16.90
CA ARG A 86 4.70 -6.03 16.08
C ARG A 86 3.66 -6.63 15.15
N VAL A 87 4.01 -6.78 13.89
CA VAL A 87 3.19 -7.48 12.89
C VAL A 87 3.96 -8.68 12.34
N THR A 88 3.25 -9.79 12.13
CA THR A 88 3.74 -10.94 11.35
C THR A 88 2.97 -11.00 10.04
N LEU A 89 3.68 -10.96 8.93
CA LEU A 89 3.14 -10.94 7.57
C LEU A 89 3.64 -12.14 6.77
N SER A 90 2.80 -12.65 5.87
CA SER A 90 3.23 -13.53 4.78
C SER A 90 2.59 -13.10 3.47
N ILE A 91 3.05 -13.71 2.38
CA ILE A 91 2.44 -13.55 1.05
C ILE A 91 1.49 -14.70 0.73
N ALA A 92 0.48 -14.43 -0.08
CA ALA A 92 -0.33 -15.45 -0.75
C ALA A 92 -0.56 -15.06 -2.22
N LEU A 93 -0.72 -16.06 -3.09
CA LEU A 93 -1.06 -15.84 -4.50
C LEU A 93 -2.58 -15.78 -4.69
N ARG A 94 -3.04 -14.97 -5.64
CA ARG A 94 -4.45 -14.99 -6.08
C ARG A 94 -4.76 -16.23 -6.93
N ASP A 95 -3.77 -16.72 -7.65
CA ASP A 95 -3.83 -18.02 -8.32
C ASP A 95 -3.40 -19.12 -7.35
N VAL A 96 -4.39 -19.85 -6.85
CA VAL A 96 -4.21 -21.00 -5.94
C VAL A 96 -3.86 -22.30 -6.69
N THR A 97 -3.81 -22.29 -8.02
CA THR A 97 -3.50 -23.47 -8.85
C THR A 97 -2.02 -23.56 -9.24
N ASN A 98 -1.26 -22.47 -9.07
CA ASN A 98 0.18 -22.42 -9.36
C ASN A 98 0.99 -23.29 -8.37
N PRO A 99 1.59 -24.42 -8.80
CA PRO A 99 2.30 -25.34 -7.91
C PRO A 99 3.73 -24.88 -7.58
N SER A 100 4.27 -23.86 -8.26
CA SER A 100 5.66 -23.40 -8.04
C SER A 100 5.79 -22.33 -6.95
N GLY A 101 4.68 -21.94 -6.31
CA GLY A 101 4.67 -20.85 -5.32
C GLY A 101 4.95 -19.46 -5.91
N PRO A 102 5.17 -18.45 -5.05
CA PRO A 102 5.50 -17.08 -5.46
C PRO A 102 6.82 -16.98 -6.24
N THR A 103 6.86 -16.09 -7.23
CA THR A 103 8.10 -15.72 -7.93
C THR A 103 8.67 -14.40 -7.39
N THR A 104 9.86 -14.01 -7.85
CA THR A 104 10.44 -12.68 -7.55
C THR A 104 9.49 -11.53 -7.92
N ASN A 105 8.72 -11.65 -9.01
CA ASN A 105 7.72 -10.65 -9.41
C ASN A 105 6.56 -10.50 -8.40
N ASN A 106 6.32 -11.50 -7.57
CA ASN A 106 5.24 -11.49 -6.59
C ASN A 106 5.63 -10.79 -5.28
N LEU A 107 6.90 -10.74 -4.90
CA LEU A 107 7.37 -10.26 -3.59
C LEU A 107 6.91 -8.82 -3.34
N ILE A 108 6.50 -8.51 -2.10
CA ILE A 108 5.84 -7.24 -1.76
C ILE A 108 6.73 -6.40 -0.85
N THR A 109 7.18 -5.24 -1.33
CA THR A 109 7.96 -4.28 -0.55
C THR A 109 7.04 -3.24 0.08
N LEU A 110 6.92 -3.29 1.41
CA LEU A 110 6.31 -2.23 2.21
C LEU A 110 7.21 -0.99 2.26
N ASN A 111 6.58 0.18 2.35
CA ASN A 111 7.27 1.46 2.50
C ASN A 111 6.74 2.33 3.66
N ARG A 112 5.47 2.18 4.07
CA ARG A 112 4.85 2.90 5.19
C ARG A 112 3.74 2.11 5.86
N TYR A 113 3.38 2.54 7.06
CA TYR A 113 2.17 2.14 7.77
C TYR A 113 1.41 3.37 8.26
N ARG A 114 0.13 3.18 8.58
CA ARG A 114 -0.78 4.17 9.17
C ARG A 114 -1.45 3.53 10.39
N VAL A 115 -1.50 4.25 11.51
CA VAL A 115 -2.24 3.87 12.71
C VAL A 115 -3.39 4.84 12.89
N GLU A 116 -4.61 4.31 13.00
CA GLU A 116 -5.82 5.08 13.28
C GLU A 116 -6.53 4.49 14.51
N TYR A 117 -7.15 5.33 15.32
CA TYR A 117 -7.76 4.93 16.60
C TYR A 117 -9.27 5.14 16.58
N ARG A 118 -10.04 4.17 17.11
CA ARG A 118 -11.50 4.29 17.25
C ARG A 118 -12.10 3.73 18.53
N ARG A 119 -13.13 4.44 19.02
CA ARG A 119 -14.20 4.12 19.98
C ARG A 119 -15.25 3.14 19.43
N THR A 120 -15.59 2.06 20.14
CA THR A 120 -16.82 1.26 19.83
C THR A 120 -18.11 1.92 20.32
N ASP A 121 -18.03 2.92 21.20
CA ASP A 121 -19.17 3.70 21.72
C ASP A 121 -19.55 4.89 20.83
N GLY A 122 -19.08 4.93 19.58
CA GLY A 122 -19.36 5.98 18.59
C GLY A 122 -18.57 7.27 18.76
N ARG A 123 -18.05 7.56 19.96
CA ARG A 123 -17.13 8.68 20.25
C ARG A 123 -15.80 8.46 19.52
N ASN A 124 -15.45 9.33 18.58
CA ASN A 124 -14.38 9.09 17.61
C ASN A 124 -13.68 10.37 17.11
N THR A 125 -13.87 11.51 17.77
CA THR A 125 -13.24 12.78 17.38
C THR A 125 -11.74 12.74 17.74
N PRO A 126 -10.81 12.83 16.77
CA PRO A 126 -9.37 12.83 17.06
C PRO A 126 -8.98 14.05 17.89
N GLY A 127 -8.10 13.85 18.87
CA GLY A 127 -7.71 14.88 19.83
C GLY A 127 -8.69 15.11 20.98
N VAL A 128 -9.84 14.42 21.00
CA VAL A 128 -10.92 14.61 22.00
C VAL A 128 -11.41 13.28 22.58
N ASP A 129 -11.77 12.32 21.72
CA ASP A 129 -12.22 10.98 22.13
C ASP A 129 -11.11 9.92 22.00
N VAL A 130 -10.22 10.11 21.01
CA VAL A 130 -9.14 9.21 20.59
C VAL A 130 -7.89 9.99 20.19
N PRO A 131 -6.68 9.40 20.23
CA PRO A 131 -5.46 10.04 19.72
C PRO A 131 -5.54 10.37 18.21
N TYR A 132 -4.70 11.30 17.75
CA TYR A 132 -4.58 11.56 16.32
C TYR A 132 -3.98 10.37 15.56
N ALA A 133 -4.57 10.08 14.40
CA ALA A 133 -4.01 9.13 13.44
C ALA A 133 -2.63 9.62 12.93
N PHE A 134 -1.73 8.69 12.63
CA PHE A 134 -0.41 9.01 12.09
C PHE A 134 0.09 7.98 11.10
N GLU A 135 1.14 8.36 10.36
CA GLU A 135 1.87 7.46 9.46
C GLU A 135 3.35 7.41 9.86
N GLY A 136 3.98 6.27 9.57
CA GLY A 136 5.40 6.04 9.79
C GLY A 136 6.03 5.25 8.64
N ALA A 137 7.32 5.43 8.41
CA ALA A 137 8.06 4.66 7.42
C ALA A 137 8.27 3.21 7.90
N LEU A 138 8.19 2.26 6.98
CA LEU A 138 8.51 0.84 7.20
C LEU A 138 9.08 0.26 5.91
N GLY A 139 10.40 0.06 5.85
CA GLY A 139 11.06 -0.58 4.71
C GLY A 139 11.28 -2.07 4.95
N MET A 140 10.50 -2.93 4.29
CA MET A 140 10.76 -4.37 4.25
C MET A 140 10.12 -5.05 3.04
N THR A 141 10.68 -6.20 2.62
CA THR A 141 10.08 -7.04 1.58
C THR A 141 9.56 -8.34 2.19
N VAL A 142 8.27 -8.62 1.98
CA VAL A 142 7.62 -9.89 2.33
C VAL A 142 7.73 -10.84 1.14
N GLY A 143 8.27 -12.04 1.39
CA GLY A 143 8.40 -13.11 0.40
C GLY A 143 7.67 -14.38 0.83
N GLU A 144 8.17 -15.53 0.38
CA GLU A 144 7.61 -16.86 0.69
C GLU A 144 7.57 -17.14 2.20
N GLN A 145 8.58 -16.69 2.93
CA GLN A 145 8.70 -16.91 4.38
C GLN A 145 7.99 -15.81 5.16
N ASN A 146 7.44 -16.16 6.33
CA ASN A 146 6.81 -15.21 7.23
C ASN A 146 7.85 -14.18 7.71
N VAL A 147 7.53 -12.89 7.61
CA VAL A 147 8.39 -11.78 8.04
C VAL A 147 7.75 -11.06 9.23
N GLN A 148 8.55 -10.70 10.22
CA GLN A 148 8.11 -9.87 11.36
C GLN A 148 8.65 -8.44 11.23
N ALA A 149 7.80 -7.45 11.51
CA ALA A 149 8.20 -6.05 11.65
C ALA A 149 7.88 -5.55 13.06
N VAL A 150 8.75 -4.70 13.60
CA VAL A 150 8.45 -3.84 14.76
C VAL A 150 8.31 -2.41 14.26
N PHE A 151 7.34 -1.67 14.79
CA PHE A 151 6.99 -0.31 14.39
C PHE A 151 6.41 0.46 15.59
N SER A 152 6.35 1.80 15.54
CA SER A 152 5.70 2.58 16.59
C SER A 152 4.18 2.40 16.51
N LEU A 153 3.55 1.92 17.57
CA LEU A 153 2.09 1.85 17.69
C LEU A 153 1.56 3.10 18.39
N VAL A 154 2.10 3.43 19.57
CA VAL A 154 1.71 4.62 20.36
C VAL A 154 2.92 5.54 20.52
N ARG A 155 3.00 6.59 19.72
CA ARG A 155 4.07 7.61 19.80
C ARG A 155 4.02 8.39 21.11
N ILE A 156 5.19 8.79 21.62
CA ILE A 156 5.32 9.67 22.81
C ILE A 156 4.45 10.93 22.70
N GLN A 157 4.39 11.56 21.51
CA GLN A 157 3.54 12.75 21.28
C GLN A 157 2.08 12.50 21.63
N ALA A 158 1.51 11.34 21.26
CA ALA A 158 0.12 11.00 21.50
C ALA A 158 -0.22 10.94 23.01
N LYS A 159 0.76 10.58 23.85
CA LYS A 159 0.65 10.52 25.31
C LYS A 159 0.80 11.91 25.98
N LEU A 160 1.37 12.89 25.27
CA LEU A 160 1.58 14.27 25.73
C LEU A 160 0.49 15.24 25.26
N GLU A 161 -0.43 14.81 24.40
CA GLU A 161 -1.54 15.60 23.87
C GLU A 161 -2.91 15.04 24.30
N ALA A 162 -3.99 15.79 24.04
CA ALA A 162 -5.34 15.32 24.31
C ALA A 162 -5.72 14.17 23.33
N PRO A 163 -6.48 13.16 23.77
CA PRO A 163 -7.06 13.03 25.10
C PRO A 163 -6.14 12.42 26.17
N LEU A 164 -5.04 11.74 25.78
CA LEU A 164 -4.31 10.84 26.70
C LEU A 164 -3.64 11.57 27.87
N VAL A 165 -3.15 12.80 27.66
CA VAL A 165 -2.53 13.60 28.72
C VAL A 165 -3.50 13.90 29.89
N THR A 166 -4.82 13.83 29.66
CA THR A 166 -5.85 14.04 30.70
C THR A 166 -6.03 12.83 31.63
N LEU A 167 -5.44 11.67 31.29
CA LEU A 167 -5.46 10.47 32.12
C LEU A 167 -4.39 10.51 33.22
N VAL A 168 -3.35 11.34 33.07
CA VAL A 168 -2.22 11.44 34.02
C VAL A 168 -2.69 11.92 35.40
N GLY A 169 -2.25 11.24 36.46
CA GLY A 169 -2.58 11.58 37.85
C GLY A 169 -3.88 10.97 38.38
N ASN A 170 -4.50 10.03 37.64
CA ASN A 170 -5.74 9.35 38.06
C ASN A 170 -5.47 8.04 38.83
N ASN A 171 -4.40 8.03 39.63
CA ASN A 171 -4.06 7.02 40.65
C ASN A 171 -4.29 5.55 40.23
N GLY A 172 -3.58 5.10 39.19
CA GLY A 172 -3.53 3.68 38.82
C GLY A 172 -4.64 3.21 37.87
N GLY A 173 -5.14 4.10 37.02
CA GLY A 173 -6.07 3.79 35.94
C GLY A 173 -7.54 3.87 36.31
N ALA A 174 -7.91 4.76 37.23
CA ALA A 174 -9.32 5.04 37.55
C ALA A 174 -10.11 5.60 36.35
N LEU A 175 -9.42 6.17 35.35
CA LEU A 175 -9.95 6.50 34.03
C LEU A 175 -9.18 5.73 32.95
N VAL A 176 -9.91 5.12 32.01
CA VAL A 176 -9.37 4.33 30.91
C VAL A 176 -10.02 4.76 29.59
N ILE A 177 -9.21 4.95 28.54
CA ILE A 177 -9.69 5.09 27.16
C ILE A 177 -9.39 3.79 26.42
N SER A 178 -10.40 2.95 26.27
CA SER A 178 -10.34 1.71 25.49
C SER A 178 -10.60 1.99 24.02
N THR A 179 -9.60 1.74 23.16
CA THR A 179 -9.68 1.92 21.71
C THR A 179 -9.41 0.62 20.97
N ILE A 180 -9.79 0.59 19.69
CA ILE A 180 -9.19 -0.30 18.69
C ILE A 180 -8.24 0.56 17.86
N ALA A 181 -6.98 0.13 17.75
CA ALA A 181 -6.02 0.65 16.79
C ALA A 181 -6.12 -0.18 15.51
N ASP A 182 -6.52 0.46 14.41
CA ASP A 182 -6.46 -0.11 13.06
C ASP A 182 -5.13 0.30 12.43
N VAL A 183 -4.30 -0.69 12.11
CA VAL A 183 -2.97 -0.51 11.53
C VAL A 183 -2.99 -0.98 10.08
N THR A 184 -2.83 -0.04 9.15
CA THR A 184 -2.81 -0.31 7.71
C THR A 184 -1.40 -0.19 7.15
N PHE A 185 -0.92 -1.26 6.53
CA PHE A 185 0.39 -1.32 5.89
C PHE A 185 0.26 -1.06 4.38
N PHE A 186 1.23 -0.37 3.78
CA PHE A 186 1.23 -0.03 2.36
C PHE A 186 2.57 -0.37 1.71
N GLY A 187 2.51 -0.87 0.48
CA GLY A 187 3.67 -1.27 -0.31
C GLY A 187 3.32 -1.55 -1.76
N LYS A 188 4.27 -2.13 -2.49
CA LYS A 188 4.10 -2.54 -3.89
C LYS A 188 4.69 -3.92 -4.12
N ASP A 189 4.12 -4.67 -5.08
CA ASP A 189 4.83 -5.82 -5.64
C ASP A 189 6.03 -5.37 -6.52
N GLN A 190 6.93 -6.29 -6.88
CA GLN A 190 8.09 -5.96 -7.74
C GLN A 190 7.69 -5.58 -9.18
N THR A 191 6.40 -5.64 -9.55
CA THR A 191 5.86 -5.10 -10.80
C THR A 191 5.26 -3.69 -10.64
N GLY A 192 5.40 -3.08 -9.45
CA GLY A 192 5.00 -1.70 -9.15
C GLY A 192 3.54 -1.51 -8.74
N ARG A 193 2.76 -2.60 -8.64
CA ARG A 193 1.33 -2.53 -8.29
C ARG A 193 1.15 -2.35 -6.78
N GLU A 194 0.29 -1.44 -6.38
CA GLU A 194 -0.01 -1.19 -4.95
C GLU A 194 -0.57 -2.44 -4.25
N VAL A 195 -0.13 -2.66 -3.02
CA VAL A 195 -0.72 -3.63 -2.09
C VAL A 195 -0.88 -3.00 -0.71
N THR A 196 -1.98 -3.32 -0.04
CA THR A 196 -2.25 -2.91 1.34
C THR A 196 -2.90 -4.04 2.13
N VAL A 197 -2.72 -4.01 3.45
CA VAL A 197 -3.40 -4.89 4.40
C VAL A 197 -3.62 -4.13 5.71
N THR A 198 -4.81 -4.30 6.31
CA THR A 198 -5.16 -3.72 7.60
C THR A 198 -5.32 -4.83 8.64
N GLY A 199 -4.76 -4.62 9.83
CA GLY A 199 -5.05 -5.42 11.02
C GLY A 199 -5.54 -4.52 12.16
N SER A 200 -6.28 -5.07 13.10
CA SER A 200 -6.84 -4.33 14.23
C SER A 200 -6.42 -4.98 15.55
N MET A 201 -6.09 -4.18 16.57
CA MET A 201 -5.89 -4.67 17.93
C MET A 201 -6.43 -3.70 18.98
N SER A 202 -6.77 -4.21 20.16
CA SER A 202 -7.25 -3.36 21.26
C SER A 202 -6.10 -2.67 21.97
N VAL A 203 -6.23 -1.37 22.20
CA VAL A 203 -5.28 -0.55 22.99
C VAL A 203 -6.04 0.18 24.08
N ASN A 204 -5.71 -0.13 25.34
CA ASN A 204 -6.28 0.49 26.53
C ASN A 204 -5.28 1.50 27.09
N PHE A 205 -5.63 2.77 27.02
CA PHE A 205 -4.84 3.87 27.57
C PHE A 205 -5.27 4.17 29.01
N ALA A 206 -4.33 4.24 29.94
CA ALA A 206 -4.53 4.73 31.30
C ALA A 206 -3.20 5.21 31.90
N ASP A 207 -3.26 5.90 33.02
CA ASP A 207 -2.13 6.19 33.93
C ASP A 207 -2.05 5.03 34.92
N TRP A 208 -1.37 3.94 34.52
CA TRP A 208 -1.43 2.68 35.26
C TRP A 208 -0.63 2.76 36.57
N ALA A 209 -0.85 1.80 37.48
CA ALA A 209 -0.05 1.73 38.69
C ALA A 209 1.37 1.26 38.34
N ASP A 210 2.36 2.13 38.55
CA ASP A 210 3.78 1.76 38.45
C ASP A 210 4.07 0.55 39.36
N PRO A 211 4.71 -0.52 38.85
CA PRO A 211 5.26 -1.57 39.71
C PRO A 211 6.42 -0.99 40.54
N GLU A 212 6.60 -1.45 41.78
CA GLU A 212 7.66 -0.96 42.69
C GLU A 212 9.07 -1.06 42.08
#